data_AF-A0A4U6T0P8-F1
#
_entry.id   AF-A0A4U6T0P8-F1
#
_cell.length_a   1.000
_cell.length_b   1.000
_cell.length_c   1.000
_cell.angle_alpha   90.00
_cell.angle_beta   90.00
_cell.angle_gamma   90.00
#
_symmetry.space_group_name_H-M   'P 1'
#
loop_
_entity.id
_entity.type
_entity.pdbx_description
1 polymer ?
#
loop_
_entity_poly.entity_id
_entity_poly.type
_entity_poly.pdbx_seq_one_letter_code
_entity_poly.pdbx_strand_id
1 'polypeptide(L)'
;MHPLGDQYSTNSLSLYLQLHDPKELLDPEPRMMIELALCILGQKYGRHFTVRGRFVFTFESNLGWGWSNFMALNTFKDQSRGYLVGSNCILKADITVSGSSSDS
;
A
#
# COMPACT_ATOMS: atom_id res chain seq x y z
N MET A 1 2.50 1.04 -8.28
CA MET A 1 3.71 1.64 -7.69
C MET A 1 4.21 2.73 -8.60
N HIS A 2 4.54 3.90 -8.07
CA HIS A 2 5.18 4.98 -8.83
C HIS A 2 6.57 5.26 -8.23
N PRO A 3 7.66 4.77 -8.87
CA PRO A 3 9.00 4.81 -8.28
C PRO A 3 9.54 6.21 -8.01
N LEU A 4 9.09 7.21 -8.79
CA LEU A 4 9.50 8.60 -8.71
C LEU A 4 8.38 9.51 -8.15
N GLY A 5 7.32 8.89 -7.63
CA GLY A 5 6.17 9.62 -7.10
C GLY A 5 5.04 9.78 -8.10
N ASP A 6 4.03 10.53 -7.69
CA ASP A 6 2.81 10.83 -8.44
C ASP A 6 2.47 12.32 -8.35
N GLN A 7 1.26 12.69 -8.78
CA GLN A 7 0.78 14.08 -8.77
C GLN A 7 0.69 14.72 -7.38
N TYR A 8 0.68 13.91 -6.30
CA TYR A 8 0.58 14.39 -4.93
C TYR A 8 1.94 14.40 -4.21
N SER A 9 2.90 13.59 -4.66
CA SER A 9 4.27 13.62 -4.13
C SER A 9 5.28 13.28 -5.21
N THR A 10 6.17 14.21 -5.55
CA THR A 10 7.16 14.07 -6.64
C THR A 10 8.56 13.68 -6.16
N ASN A 11 8.78 13.58 -4.85
CA ASN A 11 10.08 13.22 -4.26
C ASN A 11 9.99 12.01 -3.31
N SER A 12 8.99 11.17 -3.52
CA SER A 12 8.73 9.97 -2.74
C SER A 12 8.44 8.81 -3.69
N LEU A 13 8.77 7.60 -3.27
CA LEU A 13 8.13 6.40 -3.79
C LEU A 13 6.66 6.44 -3.38
N SER A 14 5.75 6.39 -4.35
CA SER A 14 4.31 6.20 -4.08
C SER A 14 3.94 4.73 -4.21
N LEU A 15 3.18 4.22 -3.25
CA LEU A 15 2.76 2.83 -3.24
C LEU A 15 1.26 2.71 -2.92
N TYR A 16 0.57 1.98 -3.78
CA TYR A 16 -0.88 1.76 -3.72
C TYR A 16 -1.18 0.29 -3.99
N LEU A 17 -2.19 -0.21 -3.30
CA LEU A 17 -2.92 -1.42 -3.62
C LEU A 17 -4.13 -1.02 -4.47
N GLN A 18 -4.33 -1.67 -5.61
CA GLN A 18 -5.46 -1.40 -6.49
C GLN A 18 -6.32 -2.65 -6.67
N LEU A 19 -7.62 -2.50 -6.54
CA LEU A 19 -8.60 -3.53 -6.83
C LEU A 19 -8.80 -3.61 -8.35
N HIS A 20 -8.61 -4.81 -8.91
CA HIS A 20 -8.69 -5.02 -10.36
C HIS A 20 -10.14 -5.12 -10.84
N ASP A 21 -10.96 -5.96 -10.19
CA ASP A 21 -12.39 -6.07 -10.46
C ASP A 21 -13.19 -6.02 -9.14
N PRO A 22 -13.98 -4.95 -8.91
CA PRO A 22 -14.88 -4.87 -7.76
C PRO A 22 -15.90 -6.00 -7.68
N LYS A 23 -16.25 -6.63 -8.80
CA LYS A 23 -17.25 -7.69 -8.86
C LYS A 23 -16.78 -9.01 -8.25
N GLU A 24 -15.47 -9.18 -8.07
CA GLU A 24 -14.90 -10.36 -7.40
C GLU A 24 -15.06 -10.31 -5.88
N LEU A 25 -15.37 -9.14 -5.30
CA LEU A 25 -15.73 -9.04 -3.90
C LEU A 25 -17.19 -9.49 -3.73
N LEU A 26 -17.37 -10.75 -3.33
CA LEU A 26 -18.65 -11.36 -3.04
C LEU A 26 -19.40 -10.55 -1.97
N ASP A 27 -20.64 -10.18 -2.31
CA ASP A 27 -21.58 -9.34 -1.57
C ASP A 27 -21.02 -8.00 -1.05
N PRO A 28 -21.26 -6.90 -1.76
CA PRO A 28 -20.77 -5.59 -1.38
C PRO A 28 -21.58 -5.06 -0.19
N GLU A 29 -21.20 -5.43 1.03
CA GLU A 29 -21.66 -4.64 2.15
C GLU A 29 -21.20 -3.18 1.92
N PRO A 30 -22.10 -2.19 2.03
CA PRO A 30 -21.85 -0.83 1.58
C PRO A 30 -20.73 -0.10 2.36
N ARG A 31 -20.07 -0.76 3.32
CA ARG A 31 -18.99 -0.23 4.15
C ARG A 31 -17.99 -1.31 4.57
N MET A 32 -17.26 -1.89 3.62
CA MET A 32 -16.11 -2.73 3.98
C MET A 32 -14.97 -1.87 4.53
N MET A 33 -14.41 -2.26 5.67
CA MET A 33 -13.18 -1.68 6.21
C MET A 33 -12.00 -2.52 5.75
N ILE A 34 -10.98 -1.84 5.21
CA ILE A 34 -9.73 -2.45 4.79
C ILE A 34 -8.62 -1.95 5.71
N GLU A 35 -7.98 -2.88 6.41
CA GLU A 35 -6.71 -2.64 7.07
C GLU A 35 -5.57 -3.06 6.13
N LEU A 36 -4.77 -2.08 5.73
CA LEU A 36 -3.67 -2.26 4.80
C LEU A 36 -2.35 -1.98 5.50
N ALA A 37 -1.41 -2.90 5.38
CA ALA A 37 0.00 -2.68 5.66
C ALA A 37 0.81 -2.85 4.38
N LEU A 38 1.38 -1.77 3.86
CA LEU A 38 2.35 -1.85 2.76
C LEU A 38 3.75 -1.77 3.34
N CYS A 39 4.64 -2.61 2.80
CA CYS A 39 5.98 -2.78 3.32
C CYS A 39 7.00 -2.91 2.20
N ILE A 40 8.15 -2.26 2.36
CA ILE A 40 9.36 -2.54 1.58
C ILE A 40 10.38 -3.26 2.46
N LEU A 41 10.82 -4.43 1.99
CA LEU A 41 11.73 -5.26 2.75
C LEU A 41 13.16 -4.74 2.61
N GLY A 42 13.83 -4.44 3.73
CA GLY A 42 15.28 -4.27 3.75
C GLY A 42 15.98 -5.61 3.51
N GLN A 43 16.62 -5.74 2.35
CA GLN A 43 17.22 -6.98 1.85
C GLN A 43 18.56 -7.30 2.51
N LYS A 44 19.25 -6.30 3.09
CA LYS A 44 20.61 -6.45 3.62
C LYS A 44 20.69 -6.61 5.15
N TYR A 45 19.80 -5.95 5.89
CA TYR A 45 19.89 -5.85 7.36
C TYR A 45 18.61 -6.29 8.08
N GLY A 46 17.65 -6.87 7.36
CA GLY A 46 16.35 -7.28 7.92
C GLY A 46 15.48 -6.12 8.42
N ARG A 47 15.89 -4.86 8.22
CA ARG A 47 15.11 -3.69 8.62
C ARG A 47 14.08 -3.39 7.54
N HIS A 48 12.82 -3.70 7.81
CA HIS A 48 11.72 -3.44 6.90
C HIS A 48 11.12 -2.07 7.20
N PHE A 49 10.57 -1.42 6.18
CA PHE A 49 9.82 -0.19 6.34
C PHE A 49 8.36 -0.47 5.99
N THR A 50 7.47 -0.23 6.96
CA THR A 50 6.04 -0.55 6.85
C THR A 50 5.21 0.67 7.19
N VAL A 51 4.21 0.96 6.37
CA VAL A 51 3.15 1.95 6.66
C VAL A 51 1.83 1.22 6.75
N ARG A 52 1.04 1.55 7.77
CA ARG A 52 -0.28 0.94 8.04
C ARG A 52 -1.36 1.99 7.97
N GLY A 53 -2.53 1.61 7.47
CA GLY A 53 -3.70 2.48 7.40
C GLY A 53 -5.00 1.71 7.33
N ARG A 54 -6.06 2.39 7.75
CA ARG A 54 -7.44 1.94 7.57
C ARG A 54 -8.07 2.74 6.45
N PHE A 55 -8.76 2.04 5.57
CA PHE A 55 -9.48 2.62 4.46
C PHE A 55 -10.91 2.09 4.44
N VAL A 56 -11.84 2.94 4.05
CA VAL A 56 -13.21 2.52 3.78
C VAL A 56 -13.31 2.26 2.28
N PHE A 57 -13.80 1.08 1.91
CA PHE A 57 -14.11 0.78 0.53
C PHE A 57 -15.57 1.14 0.24
N THR A 58 -15.74 1.88 -0.85
CA THR A 58 -17.06 2.16 -1.44
C THR A 58 -16.96 1.91 -2.93
N PHE A 59 -17.93 1.16 -3.47
CA PHE A 59 -17.97 0.75 -4.87
C PHE A 59 -17.95 1.91 -5.88
N GLU A 60 -18.36 3.10 -5.45
CA GLU A 60 -18.55 4.25 -6.33
C GLU A 60 -17.30 5.09 -6.58
N SER A 61 -16.24 4.98 -5.77
CA SER A 61 -15.23 6.06 -5.74
C SER A 61 -13.76 5.67 -5.59
N ASN A 62 -13.41 4.52 -5.00
CA ASN A 62 -12.00 4.22 -4.70
C ASN A 62 -11.63 2.77 -5.01
N LEU A 63 -10.92 2.59 -6.12
CA LEU A 63 -10.29 1.32 -6.48
C LEU A 63 -8.86 1.20 -5.94
N GLY A 64 -8.31 2.24 -5.30
CA GLY A 64 -6.92 2.26 -4.87
C GLY A 64 -6.73 2.81 -3.46
N TRP A 65 -5.85 2.18 -2.68
CA TRP A 65 -5.50 2.58 -1.33
C TRP A 65 -4.00 2.54 -1.12
N GLY A 66 -3.45 3.55 -0.44
CA GLY A 66 -2.04 3.61 -0.16
C GLY A 66 -1.58 5.02 0.13
N TRP A 67 -0.32 5.31 -0.20
CA TRP A 67 0.35 6.53 0.19
C TRP A 67 1.17 7.09 -0.97
N SER A 68 0.87 8.33 -1.35
CA SER A 68 1.66 9.09 -2.31
C SER A 68 3.06 9.36 -1.78
N ASN A 69 3.20 9.54 -0.47
CA ASN A 69 4.46 9.79 0.23
C ASN A 69 4.95 8.56 1.01
N PHE A 70 4.79 7.35 0.47
CA PHE A 70 5.11 6.10 1.18
C PHE A 70 6.55 6.09 1.71
N MET A 71 7.55 6.39 0.88
CA MET A 71 8.95 6.49 1.31
C MET A 71 9.68 7.60 0.56
N ALA A 72 10.43 8.45 1.26
CA ALA A 72 11.25 9.47 0.61
C ALA A 72 12.26 8.84 -0.38
N LEU A 73 12.41 9.44 -1.56
CA LEU A 73 13.27 8.89 -2.63
C LEU A 73 14.73 8.76 -2.21
N ASN A 74 15.24 9.71 -1.43
CA ASN A 74 16.60 9.67 -0.89
C ASN A 74 16.83 8.44 0.00
N THR A 75 15.83 8.08 0.80
CA THR A 75 15.83 6.94 1.71
C THR A 75 15.71 5.64 0.95
N PHE A 76 14.87 5.61 -0.09
CA PHE A 76 14.70 4.42 -0.94
C PHE A 76 15.97 4.09 -1.74
N LYS A 77 16.63 5.11 -2.30
CA LYS A 77 17.84 4.96 -3.14
C LYS A 77 19.14 4.79 -2.34
N ASP A 78 19.13 5.11 -1.05
CA ASP A 78 20.27 4.94 -0.16
C ASP A 78 20.63 3.45 0.00
N GLN A 79 21.71 3.06 -0.68
CA GLN A 79 22.24 1.69 -0.69
C GLN A 79 22.61 1.20 0.73
N SER A 80 22.92 2.11 1.66
CA SER A 80 23.21 1.75 3.05
C SER A 80 22.00 1.27 3.84
N ARG A 81 20.78 1.54 3.34
CA ARG A 81 19.52 1.08 3.94
C ARG A 81 19.08 -0.29 3.43
N GLY A 82 19.48 -0.64 2.22
CA GLY A 82 19.24 -1.96 1.63
C GLY A 82 17.80 -2.21 1.18
N TYR A 83 17.01 -1.16 0.93
CA TYR A 83 15.67 -1.29 0.36
C TYR A 83 15.70 -1.55 -1.15
N LEU A 84 16.62 -0.89 -1.86
CA LEU A 84 16.93 -1.12 -3.27
C LEU A 84 18.33 -1.74 -3.37
N VAL A 85 18.42 -2.98 -3.87
CA VAL A 85 19.68 -3.68 -4.11
C VAL A 85 19.83 -3.89 -5.61
N GLY A 86 20.81 -3.21 -6.21
CA GLY A 86 20.88 -3.08 -7.67
C GLY A 86 19.64 -2.36 -8.20
N SER A 87 18.88 -3.02 -9.08
CA SER A 87 17.60 -2.54 -9.61
C SER A 87 16.38 -3.18 -8.95
N ASN A 88 16.57 -3.97 -7.88
CA ASN A 88 15.52 -4.81 -7.31
C ASN A 88 15.10 -4.30 -5.92
N CYS A 89 13.79 -4.27 -5.71
CA CYS A 89 13.18 -4.08 -4.39
C CYS A 89 12.09 -5.13 -4.17
N ILE A 90 11.82 -5.46 -2.92
CA ILE A 90 10.79 -6.44 -2.56
C ILE A 90 9.71 -5.74 -1.76
N LEU A 91 8.48 -5.85 -2.25
CA LEU A 91 7.30 -5.28 -1.63
C LEU A 91 6.47 -6.40 -0.99
N LYS A 92 5.85 -6.09 0.13
CA LYS A 92 4.87 -6.93 0.82
C LYS A 92 3.63 -6.10 1.10
N ALA A 93 2.47 -6.70 0.90
CA ALA A 93 1.19 -6.13 1.30
C ALA A 93 0.49 -7.13 2.22
N ASP A 94 0.15 -6.71 3.44
CA ASP A 94 -0.76 -7.44 4.31
C ASP A 94 -2.11 -6.71 4.28
N ILE A 95 -3.18 -7.47 4.04
CA ILE A 95 -4.53 -6.93 3.85
C ILE A 95 -5.47 -7.70 4.77
N THR A 96 -6.29 -6.98 5.52
CA THR A 96 -7.41 -7.55 6.28
C THR A 96 -8.67 -6.81 5.88
N VAL A 97 -9.73 -7.56 5.56
CA VAL A 97 -11.04 -7.01 5.18
C VAL A 97 -12.03 -7.41 6.25
N SER A 98 -12.77 -6.43 6.77
CA SER A 98 -13.82 -6.64 7.75
C SER A 98 -15.12 -6.05 7.24
N GLY A 99 -16.18 -6.86 7.23
CA GLY A 99 -17.55 -6.41 7.00
C GLY A 99 -18.13 -5.69 8.23
N SER A 100 -19.19 -4.93 8.04
CA SER A 100 -19.98 -4.38 9.15
C SER A 100 -21.02 -5.43 9.55
N SER A 101 -20.70 -6.32 10.49
CA SER A 101 -21.73 -7.19 11.06
C SER A 101 -22.79 -6.33 11.76
N SER A 102 -23.91 -6.08 11.10
CA SER A 102 -25.15 -5.77 11.80
C SER A 102 -25.69 -7.09 12.36
N ASP A 103 -25.18 -7.47 13.53
CA ASP A 103 -25.92 -8.35 14.43
C ASP A 103 -27.15 -7.54 14.88
N SER A 104 -28.29 -7.79 14.24
CA SER A 104 -29.62 -7.34 14.66
C SER A 104 -30.62 -8.46 14.48
#